data_AF-A0A086QVJ8-F1
#
_entry.id   AF-A0A086QVJ8-F1
#
_cell.length_a   1.000
_cell.length_b   1.000
_cell.length_c   1.000
_cell.angle_alpha   90.00
_cell.angle_beta   90.00
_cell.angle_gamma   90.00
#
_symmetry.space_group_name_H-M   'P 1'
#
loop_
_entity.id
_entity.type
_entity.pdbx_description
1 polymer ?
#
loop_
_entity_poly.entity_id
_entity_poly.type
_entity_poly.pdbx_seq_one_letter_code
_entity_poly.pdbx_strand_id
1 'polypeptide(L)'
;MGRCGALVYGTSRDWRRDANRRENGLTFFFQKNILDLKLRPWVRKKVCEFMGAEESLVLEVIDYIVKRVSDRPPAEELLGELAKFLDEEAEGFVRNMWRLLIYEQLKLKECSE
;
A
#
# COMPACT_ATOMS: atom_id res chain seq x y z
N MET A 1 -24.12 -20.62 13.97
CA MET A 1 -24.52 -20.09 12.63
C MET A 1 -23.67 -18.85 12.37
N GLY A 2 -22.43 -19.00 11.91
CA GLY A 2 -22.14 -19.36 10.52
C GLY A 2 -22.10 -18.08 9.67
N ARG A 3 -21.22 -17.12 10.00
CA ARG A 3 -20.95 -16.00 9.09
C ARG A 3 -19.78 -16.39 8.20
N CYS A 4 -20.17 -16.84 7.02
CA CYS A 4 -19.33 -17.19 5.90
C CYS A 4 -18.17 -16.21 5.72
N GLY A 5 -16.96 -16.76 5.59
CA GLY A 5 -15.80 -16.05 5.10
C GLY A 5 -16.06 -15.57 3.67
N ALA A 6 -16.40 -14.30 3.53
CA ALA A 6 -16.23 -13.57 2.28
C ALA A 6 -14.79 -13.04 2.22
N LEU A 7 -13.82 -13.96 2.09
CA LEU A 7 -12.42 -13.64 1.84
C LEU A 7 -12.02 -14.04 0.42
N VAL A 8 -12.82 -13.68 -0.58
CA VAL A 8 -12.37 -13.81 -1.98
C VAL A 8 -13.01 -12.70 -2.80
N TYR A 9 -12.27 -11.60 -2.98
CA TYR A 9 -12.43 -10.64 -4.09
C TYR A 9 -13.86 -10.19 -4.44
N GLY A 10 -14.71 -9.94 -3.43
CA GLY A 10 -16.03 -9.36 -3.65
C GLY A 10 -15.91 -7.89 -3.99
N THR A 11 -16.21 -7.53 -5.24
CA THR A 11 -16.79 -6.27 -5.78
C THR A 11 -17.08 -5.10 -4.82
N SER A 12 -16.14 -4.71 -3.98
CA SER A 12 -16.29 -3.57 -3.09
C SER A 12 -16.19 -2.31 -3.93
N ARG A 13 -17.30 -1.55 -3.96
CA ARG A 13 -17.44 -0.33 -4.74
C ARG A 13 -16.48 0.79 -4.29
N ASP A 14 -15.79 0.60 -3.16
CA ASP A 14 -14.86 1.56 -2.58
C ASP A 14 -13.80 0.85 -1.70
N TRP A 15 -12.60 0.61 -2.23
CA TRP A 15 -11.48 -0.02 -1.50
C TRP A 15 -10.94 0.87 -0.37
N ARG A 16 -11.23 2.18 -0.38
CA ARG A 16 -10.78 3.16 0.61
C ARG A 16 -11.48 2.91 1.95
N ARG A 17 -12.78 2.59 1.91
CA ARG A 17 -13.55 2.25 3.12
C ARG A 17 -13.11 0.93 3.78
N ASP A 18 -12.72 -0.07 2.98
CA ASP A 18 -12.21 -1.35 3.49
C ASP A 18 -10.80 -1.23 4.07
N ALA A 19 -9.95 -0.38 3.47
CA ALA A 19 -8.63 -0.05 4.00
C ALA A 19 -8.72 0.56 5.41
N ASN A 20 -9.52 1.62 5.56
CA ASN A 20 -9.67 2.32 6.85
C ASN A 20 -10.36 1.45 7.92
N ARG A 21 -11.23 0.49 7.54
CA ARG A 21 -11.92 -0.39 8.50
C ARG A 21 -10.99 -1.44 9.10
N ARG A 22 -10.02 -1.96 8.33
CA ARG A 22 -9.06 -2.97 8.81
C ARG A 22 -7.85 -2.34 9.52
N GLU A 23 -7.58 -1.06 9.32
CA GLU A 23 -6.44 -0.36 9.94
C GLU A 23 -6.39 -0.47 11.46
N ASN A 24 -7.53 -0.44 12.16
CA ASN A 24 -7.58 -0.57 13.62
C ASN A 24 -7.08 -1.92 14.18
N GLY A 25 -6.90 -2.95 13.34
CA GLY A 25 -6.27 -4.22 13.71
C GLY A 25 -4.92 -4.50 13.03
N LEU A 26 -4.57 -3.72 12.00
CA LEU A 26 -3.34 -3.89 11.20
C LEU A 26 -2.19 -2.98 11.68
N THR A 27 -2.43 -2.12 12.68
CA THR A 27 -1.45 -1.22 13.28
C THR A 27 -0.27 -1.93 13.97
N PHE A 28 -0.27 -3.25 14.07
CA PHE A 28 0.71 -3.96 14.89
C PHE A 28 1.91 -4.54 14.11
N PHE A 29 1.85 -4.69 12.77
CA PHE A 29 2.89 -5.42 12.02
C PHE A 29 3.31 -4.81 10.68
N PHE A 30 3.62 -3.50 10.66
CA PHE A 30 4.59 -3.00 9.67
C PHE A 30 6.00 -3.29 10.18
N GLN A 31 6.45 -4.54 10.01
CA GLN A 31 7.85 -4.89 10.25
C GLN A 31 8.72 -4.00 9.34
N LYS A 32 9.66 -3.26 9.92
CA LYS A 32 10.60 -2.40 9.15
C LYS A 32 11.26 -3.15 7.99
N ASN A 33 11.47 -4.46 8.15
CA ASN A 33 11.98 -5.34 7.10
C ASN A 33 11.08 -5.40 5.85
N ILE A 34 9.75 -5.40 5.97
CA ILE A 34 8.86 -5.45 4.79
C ILE A 34 8.94 -4.15 4.00
N LEU A 35 8.97 -3.01 4.69
CA LEU A 35 9.04 -1.70 4.04
C LEU A 35 10.33 -1.54 3.23
N ASP A 36 11.49 -1.87 3.81
CA ASP A 36 12.76 -1.71 3.10
C ASP A 36 13.03 -2.84 2.07
N LEU A 37 12.69 -4.09 2.40
CA LEU A 37 13.02 -5.24 1.53
C LEU A 37 12.00 -5.51 0.42
N LYS A 38 10.73 -5.11 0.61
CA LYS A 38 9.64 -5.42 -0.34
C LYS A 38 9.01 -4.18 -0.92
N LEU A 39 8.58 -3.24 -0.08
CA LEU A 39 7.89 -2.04 -0.55
C LEU A 39 8.86 -1.17 -1.37
N ARG A 40 10.06 -0.91 -0.88
CA ARG A 40 11.08 -0.07 -1.54
C ARG A 40 11.39 -0.49 -2.98
N PRO A 41 11.77 -1.76 -3.28
CA PRO A 41 12.03 -2.18 -4.66
C PRO A 41 10.76 -2.20 -5.52
N TRP A 42 9.60 -2.48 -4.93
CA TRP A 42 8.32 -2.44 -5.66
C TRP A 42 7.95 -1.01 -6.09
N VAL A 43 8.03 -0.05 -5.16
CA VAL A 43 7.80 1.38 -5.43
C VAL A 43 8.81 1.88 -6.45
N ARG A 44 10.10 1.52 -6.32
CA ARG A 44 11.12 1.92 -7.30
C ARG A 44 10.76 1.47 -8.71
N LYS A 45 10.38 0.20 -8.88
CA LYS A 45 9.99 -0.31 -10.20
C LYS A 45 8.78 0.44 -10.74
N LYS A 46 7.75 0.66 -9.92
CA LYS A 46 6.51 1.32 -10.33
C LYS A 46 6.74 2.80 -10.67
N VAL A 47 7.38 3.57 -9.80
CA VAL A 47 7.67 4.99 -10.02
C VAL A 47 8.56 5.18 -11.26
N CYS A 48 9.53 4.28 -11.48
CA CYS A 48 10.35 4.30 -12.70
C CYS A 48 9.53 4.02 -13.97
N GLU A 49 8.61 3.05 -13.92
CA GLU A 49 7.68 2.77 -15.04
C GLU A 49 6.74 3.95 -15.34
N PHE A 50 6.27 4.67 -14.31
CA PHE A 50 5.32 5.78 -14.47
C PHE A 50 5.99 7.11 -14.86
N MET A 51 7.10 7.47 -14.23
CA MET A 51 7.70 8.79 -14.43
C MET A 51 8.71 8.81 -15.58
N GLY A 52 9.37 7.68 -15.92
CA GLY A 52 10.44 7.63 -16.92
C GLY A 52 11.58 8.64 -16.68
N ALA A 53 11.63 9.22 -15.47
CA ALA A 53 12.40 10.40 -15.12
C ALA A 53 13.78 10.02 -14.55
N GLU A 54 14.62 11.05 -14.35
CA GLU A 54 15.94 10.90 -13.73
C GLU A 54 15.88 10.19 -12.38
N GLU A 55 16.88 9.35 -12.10
CA GLU A 55 16.96 8.54 -10.87
C GLU A 55 16.81 9.38 -9.60
N SER A 56 17.23 10.66 -9.61
CA SER A 56 17.11 11.57 -8.47
C SER A 56 15.66 11.84 -8.06
N LEU A 57 14.78 12.16 -9.02
CA LEU A 57 13.36 12.44 -8.74
C LEU A 57 12.63 11.17 -8.29
N VAL A 58 12.98 10.04 -8.89
CA VAL A 58 12.44 8.73 -8.52
C VAL A 58 12.78 8.39 -7.07
N LEU A 59 14.01 8.66 -6.63
CA LEU A 59 14.45 8.41 -5.24
C LEU A 59 13.70 9.26 -4.22
N GLU A 60 13.47 10.55 -4.50
CA GLU A 60 12.72 11.43 -3.59
C GLU A 60 11.27 10.95 -3.41
N VAL A 61 10.62 10.52 -4.49
CA VAL A 61 9.25 9.99 -4.45
C VAL A 61 9.20 8.66 -3.69
N ILE A 62 10.19 7.78 -3.88
CA ILE A 62 10.29 6.53 -3.12
C ILE A 62 10.41 6.81 -1.62
N ASP A 63 11.33 7.68 -1.23
CA ASP A 63 11.57 8.00 0.19
C ASP A 63 10.31 8.62 0.82
N TYR A 64 9.65 9.52 0.08
CA TYR A 64 8.38 10.11 0.47
C TYR A 64 7.29 9.06 0.69
N ILE A 65 7.09 8.12 -0.24
CA ILE A 65 6.07 7.06 -0.12
C ILE A 65 6.39 6.16 1.07
N VAL A 66 7.64 5.74 1.24
CA VAL A 66 8.05 4.86 2.35
C VAL A 66 7.84 5.55 3.68
N LYS A 67 8.19 6.84 3.78
CA LYS A 67 7.95 7.66 4.96
C LYS A 67 6.47 7.79 5.26
N ARG A 68 5.65 8.14 4.26
CA ARG A 68 4.19 8.22 4.43
C ARG A 68 3.59 6.90 4.85
N VAL A 69 3.96 5.79 4.23
CA VAL A 69 3.48 4.46 4.66
C VAL A 69 3.90 4.14 6.10
N SER A 70 5.07 4.62 6.54
CA SER A 70 5.52 4.51 7.94
C SER A 70 4.68 5.37 8.90
N ASP A 71 4.24 6.56 8.48
CA ASP A 71 3.39 7.47 9.26
C ASP A 71 1.93 7.02 9.32
N ARG A 72 1.52 6.08 8.45
CA ARG A 72 0.18 5.48 8.38
C ARG A 72 -0.94 6.52 8.24
N PRO A 73 -0.89 7.37 7.21
CA PRO A 73 -2.03 8.21 6.85
C PRO A 73 -3.18 7.31 6.40
N PRO A 74 -4.43 7.76 6.56
CA PRO A 74 -5.58 7.08 5.99
C PRO A 74 -5.42 6.96 4.47
N ALA A 75 -5.95 5.86 3.90
CA ALA A 75 -5.79 5.57 2.48
C ALA A 75 -6.26 6.72 1.56
N GLU A 76 -7.24 7.49 2.03
CA GLU A 76 -7.79 8.64 1.33
C GLU A 76 -6.81 9.83 1.28
N GLU A 77 -6.08 10.07 2.38
CA GLU A 77 -5.06 11.11 2.44
C GLU A 77 -3.86 10.76 1.57
N LEU A 78 -3.36 9.51 1.67
CA LEU A 78 -2.25 9.06 0.84
C LEU A 78 -2.60 9.11 -0.66
N LEU A 79 -3.81 8.70 -1.02
CA LEU A 79 -4.31 8.81 -2.39
C LEU A 79 -4.34 10.26 -2.84
N GLY A 80 -4.85 11.17 -2.02
CA GLY A 80 -4.91 12.60 -2.34
C GLY A 80 -3.52 13.22 -2.54
N GLU A 81 -2.51 12.76 -1.80
CA GLU A 81 -1.13 13.21 -2.02
C GLU A 81 -0.53 12.62 -3.29
N LEU A 82 -0.68 11.32 -3.53
CA LEU A 82 -0.13 10.65 -4.70
C LEU A 82 -0.85 11.04 -6.00
N ALA A 83 -2.13 11.40 -5.93
CA ALA A 83 -2.88 11.98 -7.05
C ALA A 83 -2.29 13.31 -7.53
N LYS A 84 -1.56 14.06 -6.69
CA LYS A 84 -0.87 15.28 -7.14
C LYS A 84 0.41 15.00 -7.93
N PHE A 85 0.96 13.79 -7.82
CA PHE A 85 2.19 13.37 -8.51
C PHE A 85 1.91 12.50 -9.73
N LEU A 86 0.92 11.61 -9.63
CA LEU A 86 0.61 10.57 -10.61
C LEU A 86 -0.80 10.74 -11.24
N ASP A 87 -1.49 11.86 -10.96
CA ASP A 87 -2.83 12.18 -11.47
C ASP A 87 -3.80 10.98 -11.43
N GLU A 88 -4.35 10.58 -12.59
CA GLU A 88 -5.31 9.49 -12.72
C GLU A 88 -4.73 8.09 -12.43
N GLU A 89 -3.41 7.93 -12.53
CA GLU A 89 -2.73 6.65 -12.28
C GLU A 89 -2.49 6.39 -10.78
N ALA A 90 -2.61 7.43 -9.94
CA ALA A 90 -2.40 7.33 -8.51
C ALA A 90 -3.33 6.31 -7.84
N GLU A 91 -4.60 6.22 -8.26
CA GLU A 91 -5.54 5.28 -7.64
C GLU A 91 -5.11 3.83 -7.86
N GLY A 92 -4.66 3.49 -9.07
CA GLY A 92 -4.13 2.17 -9.39
C GLY A 92 -2.86 1.87 -8.59
N PHE A 93 -1.99 2.87 -8.43
CA PHE A 93 -0.77 2.75 -7.65
C PHE A 93 -1.05 2.46 -6.17
N VAL A 94 -1.85 3.30 -5.49
CA VAL A 94 -2.16 3.13 -4.06
C VAL A 94 -2.89 1.81 -3.83
N ARG A 95 -3.83 1.45 -4.70
CA ARG A 95 -4.55 0.18 -4.61
C ARG A 95 -3.60 -1.02 -4.68
N ASN A 96 -2.64 -1.02 -5.61
CA ASN A 96 -1.67 -2.11 -5.73
C ASN A 96 -0.71 -2.15 -4.54
N MET A 97 -0.28 -0.98 -4.06
CA MET A 97 0.56 -0.86 -2.88
C MET A 97 -0.14 -1.44 -1.64
N TRP A 98 -1.40 -1.05 -1.41
CA TRP A 98 -2.17 -1.54 -0.28
C TRP A 98 -2.39 -3.05 -0.34
N ARG A 99 -2.62 -3.60 -1.54
CA ARG A 99 -2.70 -5.04 -1.75
C ARG A 99 -1.40 -5.75 -1.42
N LEU A 100 -0.25 -5.19 -1.79
CA LEU A 100 1.07 -5.74 -1.44
C LEU A 100 1.26 -5.78 0.08
N LEU A 101 0.94 -4.68 0.77
CA LEU A 101 1.09 -4.55 2.21
C LEU A 101 0.18 -5.53 2.96
N ILE A 102 -1.09 -5.64 2.56
CA ILE A 102 -2.03 -6.62 3.14
C ILE A 102 -1.53 -8.05 2.87
N TYR A 103 -1.04 -8.35 1.67
CA TYR A 103 -0.54 -9.67 1.31
C TYR A 103 0.65 -10.10 2.18
N GLU A 104 1.66 -9.24 2.31
CA GLU A 104 2.83 -9.53 3.15
C GLU A 104 2.45 -9.66 4.64
N GLN A 105 1.48 -8.89 5.12
CA GLN A 105 0.96 -9.02 6.49
C GLN A 105 0.23 -10.35 6.71
N LEU A 106 -0.63 -10.78 5.77
CA LEU A 106 -1.31 -12.07 5.85
C LEU A 106 -0.29 -13.22 5.86
N LYS A 107 0.74 -13.12 5.01
CA LYS A 107 1.81 -14.11 4.94
C LYS A 107 2.59 -14.25 6.25
N LEU A 108 2.88 -13.13 6.94
CA LEU A 108 3.52 -13.18 8.26
C LEU A 108 2.63 -13.83 9.32
N LYS A 109 1.31 -13.58 9.25
CA LYS A 109 0.35 -14.14 10.20
C LYS A 109 0.26 -15.67 10.09
N GLU A 110 0.42 -16.20 8.87
CA GLU A 110 0.38 -17.63 8.58
C GLU A 110 1.67 -18.39 8.98
N CYS A 111 2.79 -17.68 9.16
CA CYS A 111 4.08 -18.28 9.53
C CYS A 111 4.26 -18.47 11.06
N SER A 112 3.23 -18.13 11.86
CA SER A 112 3.26 -18.16 13.33
C SER A 112 2.44 -19.31 13.94
N GLU A 113 1.98 -20.28 13.14
CA GLU A 113 1.28 -21.49 13.59
C GLU A 113 2.00 -22.77 13.15
#